data_AF-A0A5C6AJG5-F1
#
_entry.id   AF-A0A5C6AJG5-F1
#
_cell.length_a   1.000
_cell.length_b   1.000
_cell.length_c   1.000
_cell.angle_alpha   90.00
_cell.angle_beta   90.00
_cell.angle_gamma   90.00
#
_symmetry.space_group_name_H-M   'P 1'
#
loop_
_entity.id
_entity.type
_entity.pdbx_description
1 polymer ?
#
loop_
_entity_poly.entity_id
_entity_poly.type
_entity_poly.pdbx_seq_one_letter_code
_entity_poly.pdbx_strand_id
1 'polypeptide(L)' 'MTPIVKLISLVSLAAVMLPCLGYFLGLVGLDAVKWTALAGTIVWFIATPMWMSRDLPVDAGEVEI' A
#
# COMPACT_ATOMS: atom_id res chain seq x y z
N MET A 1 8.89 13.12 -9.02
CA MET A 1 8.08 11.93 -8.71
C MET A 1 8.52 10.78 -9.61
N THR A 2 9.24 9.80 -9.09
CA THR A 2 9.71 8.64 -9.87
C THR A 2 8.53 7.67 -10.10
N PRO A 3 8.09 7.45 -11.35
CA PRO A 3 6.93 6.59 -11.65
C PRO A 3 7.06 5.16 -11.09
N ILE A 4 8.30 4.74 -10.84
CA ILE A 4 8.67 3.46 -10.23
C ILE A 4 8.04 3.29 -8.84
N VAL A 5 8.09 4.31 -7.97
CA VAL A 5 7.59 4.20 -6.58
C VAL A 5 6.06 4.06 -6.53
N LYS A 6 5.38 4.74 -7.47
CA LYS A 6 3.94 4.58 -7.67
C LYS A 6 3.58 3.16 -8.15
N LEU A 7 4.36 2.62 -9.08
CA LEU A 7 4.20 1.25 -9.57
C LEU A 7 4.38 0.22 -8.44
N ILE A 8 5.42 0.39 -7.62
CA ILE A 8 5.68 -0.47 -6.45
C ILE A 8 4.49 -0.43 -5.48
N SER A 9 4.00 0.76 -5.12
CA SER A 9 2.81 0.93 -4.27
C SER A 9 1.59 0.19 -4.85
N LEU A 10 1.30 0.34 -6.14
CA LEU A 10 0.17 -0.35 -6.78
C LEU A 10 0.32 -1.89 -6.76
N VAL A 11 1.53 -2.40 -7.03
CA VAL A 11 1.81 -3.83 -6.98
C VAL A 11 1.66 -4.36 -5.55
N SER A 12 2.14 -3.63 -4.54
CA SER A 12 1.98 -4.00 -3.14
C SER A 12 0.52 -4.04 -2.72
N LEU A 13 -0.30 -3.09 -3.18
CA LEU A 13 -1.74 -3.10 -2.93
C LEU A 13 -2.41 -4.33 -3.57
N ALA A 14 -2.05 -4.66 -4.82
CA ALA A 14 -2.54 -5.87 -5.49
C ALA A 14 -2.12 -7.14 -4.75
N ALA A 15 -0.88 -7.19 -4.22
CA ALA A 15 -0.38 -8.30 -3.43
C ALA A 15 -1.13 -8.50 -2.10
N VAL A 16 -1.85 -7.49 -1.60
CA VAL A 16 -2.77 -7.64 -0.45
C VAL A 16 -4.14 -8.15 -0.92
N MET A 17 -4.68 -7.58 -2.00
CA MET A 17 -6.05 -7.85 -2.46
C MET A 17 -6.20 -9.21 -3.16
N LEU A 18 -5.27 -9.57 -4.03
CA LEU A 18 -5.32 -10.79 -4.83
C LEU A 18 -5.32 -12.09 -4.02
N PRO A 19 -4.45 -12.29 -3.01
CA PRO A 19 -4.50 -13.52 -2.20
C PRO A 19 -5.77 -13.60 -1.34
N CYS A 20 -6.32 -12.47 -0.88
CA CYS A 20 -7.62 -12.44 -0.18
C CYS A 20 -8.75 -12.95 -1.10
N LEU A 21 -8.80 -12.46 -2.34
CA LEU A 21 -9.75 -12.97 -3.35
C LEU A 21 -9.48 -14.45 -3.67
N GLY A 22 -8.22 -14.83 -3.83
CA GLY A 22 -7.80 -16.21 -4.09
C GLY A 22 -8.23 -17.18 -2.98
N TYR A 23 -8.23 -16.75 -1.72
CA TYR A 23 -8.72 -17.56 -0.60
C TYR A 23 -10.22 -17.79 -0.66
N PHE A 24 -11.02 -16.77 -1.00
CA PHE A 24 -12.45 -16.95 -1.20
C PHE A 24 -12.79 -17.89 -2.36
N LEU A 25 -11.94 -17.93 -3.38
CA LEU A 25 -12.06 -18.87 -4.51
C LEU A 25 -11.48 -20.26 -4.21
N GLY A 26 -10.92 -20.49 -3.02
CA GLY A 26 -10.27 -21.76 -2.64
C GLY A 26 -8.94 -22.04 -3.34
N LEU A 27 -8.34 -21.04 -4.00
CA LEU A 27 -7.10 -21.15 -4.77
C LEU A 27 -5.83 -20.98 -3.92
N VAL A 28 -5.96 -20.31 -2.78
CA VAL A 28 -4.83 -19.94 -1.90
C VAL A 28 -5.18 -20.34 -0.48
N GLY A 29 -4.22 -20.92 0.25
CA GLY A 29 -4.40 -21.24 1.67
C GLY A 29 -4.31 -20.02 2.58
N LEU A 30 -4.99 -20.05 3.74
CA LEU A 30 -5.04 -18.93 4.69
C LEU A 30 -3.65 -18.45 5.12
N ASP A 31 -2.71 -19.38 5.31
CA ASP A 31 -1.37 -19.05 5.76
C ASP A 31 -0.59 -18.23 4.71
N ALA A 32 -0.75 -18.56 3.43
CA ALA A 32 -0.20 -17.78 2.34
C ALA A 32 -0.84 -16.38 2.26
N VAL A 33 -2.15 -16.24 2.48
CA VAL A 33 -2.82 -14.93 2.55
C VAL A 33 -2.24 -14.06 3.66
N LYS A 34 -2.07 -14.61 4.86
CA LYS A 34 -1.56 -13.86 6.01
C LYS A 34 -0.18 -13.29 5.75
N TRP A 35 0.75 -14.11 5.24
CA TRP A 35 2.11 -13.66 4.96
C TRP A 35 2.19 -12.68 3.80
N THR A 36 1.45 -12.93 2.71
CA THR A 36 1.44 -12.05 1.53
C THR A 36 0.77 -10.70 1.82
N ALA A 37 -0.34 -10.70 2.56
CA ALA A 37 -1.00 -9.47 2.98
C ALA A 37 -0.15 -8.65 3.95
N LEU A 38 0.55 -9.30 4.89
CA LEU A 38 1.46 -8.62 5.82
C LEU A 38 2.60 -7.93 5.08
N ALA A 39 3.31 -8.68 4.22
CA ALA A 39 4.42 -8.14 3.44
C ALA A 39 3.94 -7.03 2.48
N GLY A 40 2.83 -7.24 1.77
CA GLY A 40 2.23 -6.25 0.88
C GLY A 40 1.85 -4.97 1.61
N THR A 41 1.29 -5.07 2.82
CA THR A 41 0.93 -3.90 3.63
C THR A 41 2.16 -3.10 4.06
N ILE A 42 3.23 -3.77 4.52
CA ILE A 42 4.48 -3.10 4.92
C ILE A 42 5.07 -2.34 3.73
N VAL A 43 5.19 -2.98 2.57
CA VAL A 43 5.76 -2.35 1.36
C VAL A 43 4.87 -1.21 0.87
N TRP A 44 3.54 -1.39 0.89
CA TRP A 44 2.60 -0.34 0.51
C TRP A 44 2.70 0.87 1.44
N PHE A 45 2.82 0.65 2.76
CA PHE A 45 2.90 1.73 3.74
C PHE A 45 4.17 2.56 3.59
N ILE A 46 5.29 1.96 3.16
CA ILE A 46 6.54 2.69 2.88
C ILE A 46 6.45 3.40 1.52
N ALA A 47 5.99 2.71 0.47
CA ALA A 47 6.01 3.22 -0.88
C ALA A 47 4.97 4.33 -1.12
N THR A 48 3.78 4.22 -0.53
CA THR A 48 2.67 5.16 -0.76
C THR A 48 2.96 6.60 -0.36
N PRO A 49 3.45 6.93 0.86
CA PRO A 49 3.75 8.31 1.23
C PRO A 49 4.86 8.92 0.37
N MET A 50 5.80 8.12 -0.16
CA MET A 50 6.89 8.63 -0.99
C MET A 50 6.44 9.28 -2.31
N TRP A 51 5.24 8.96 -2.80
CA TRP A 51 4.69 9.60 -4.01
C TRP A 51 3.36 10.32 -3.78
N MET A 52 2.63 9.96 -2.72
CA MET A 52 1.33 10.54 -2.38
C MET A 52 1.42 11.66 -1.33
N SER A 53 2.60 11.88 -0.72
CA SER A 53 2.85 13.08 0.08
C SER A 53 2.58 14.32 -0.75
N ARG A 54 1.63 15.11 -0.26
CA ARG A 54 1.32 16.43 -0.79
C ARG A 54 2.23 17.44 -0.11
N ASP A 55 2.73 18.40 -0.86
CA ASP A 55 3.24 19.63 -0.25
C ASP A 55 2.08 20.28 0.52
N LEU A 56 2.31 20.55 1.81
CA LEU A 56 1.34 21.27 2.62
C LEU A 56 1.26 22.70 2.07
N PRO A 57 0.07 23.20 1.69
CA PRO A 57 -0.08 24.60 1.34
C PRO A 57 0.24 25.47 2.57
N VAL A 58 0.85 26.64 2.35
CA VAL A 58 1.40 27.54 3.37
C VAL A 58 0.41 27.85 4.51
N ASP A 59 -0.89 27.96 4.21
CA ASP A 59 -1.94 28.24 5.19
C ASP A 59 -2.17 27.12 6.23
N ALA A 60 -1.70 25.90 5.99
CA ALA A 60 -1.79 24.81 6.96
C ALA A 60 -0.78 24.93 8.12
N GLY A 61 0.18 25.85 8.03
CA GLY A 61 1.18 26.12 9.06
C GLY A 61 0.73 27.09 10.15
N GLU A 62 -0.37 27.84 9.94
CA GLU A 62 -0.84 28.88 10.87
C GLU A 62 -1.88 28.38 11.89
N VAL A 63 -2.27 27.11 11.83
CA VAL A 63 -3.18 26.52 12.83
C VAL A 63 -2.34 25.77 13.87
N GLU A 64 -1.95 26.48 14.94
CA GLU A 64 -1.49 25.85 16.18
C GLU A 64 -2.67 25.05 16.77
N ILE A 65 -2.51 23.73 16.91
CA ILE A 65 -3.47 22.83 17.56
C ILE A 65 -3.03 22.55 19.00
#